data_AF-A0A8X6H1M7-F1
#
_entry.id   AF-A0A8X6H1M7-F1
#
_cell.length_a   1.000
_cell.length_b   1.000
_cell.length_c   1.000
_cell.angle_alpha   90.00
_cell.angle_beta   90.00
_cell.angle_gamma   90.00
#
_symmetry.space_group_name_H-M   'P 1'
#
loop_
_entity.id
_entity.type
_entity.pdbx_description
1 polymer ?
#
loop_
_entity_poly.entity_id
_entity_poly.type
_entity_poly.pdbx_seq_one_letter_code
_entity_poly.pdbx_strand_id
1 'polypeptide(L)'
;MNSNMIHASLFSIFISLLVFEAFGDNKTPECDPAQKSFSFLDAAMDMITKAKVHFPTKDEEPTIVQNIIANPVDCEELLFNGKNKSGVYTIWPRNRVTGEKSLEVYCDMDTDGGGWTVIQRRGNFNRSKDYFYKDWKSFKAGFGDIEKDFWL
;
A
#
# COMPACT_ATOMS: atom_id res chain seq x y z
N MET A 1 64.77 41.33 12.81
CA MET A 1 63.42 40.77 13.08
C MET A 1 62.55 41.14 11.90
N ASN A 2 62.31 40.17 11.01
CA ASN A 2 61.71 40.41 9.71
C ASN A 2 60.24 39.95 9.73
N SER A 3 59.32 40.89 9.47
CA SER A 3 57.86 40.72 9.51
C SER A 3 57.31 39.66 8.53
N ASN A 4 58.16 39.16 7.62
CA ASN A 4 57.84 38.09 6.67
C ASN A 4 57.86 36.69 7.31
N MET A 5 58.47 36.52 8.48
CA MET A 5 58.51 35.22 9.18
C MET A 5 57.25 34.96 10.03
N ILE A 6 56.54 36.03 10.45
CA ILE A 6 55.33 35.93 11.27
C ILE A 6 54.10 35.62 10.38
N HIS A 7 54.02 36.20 9.18
CA HIS A 7 52.95 35.89 8.22
C HIS A 7 52.99 34.43 7.73
N ALA A 8 54.19 33.88 7.46
CA ALA A 8 54.34 32.49 7.05
C ALA A 8 53.90 31.48 8.14
N SER A 9 54.07 31.85 9.42
CA SER A 9 53.69 31.01 10.56
C SER A 9 52.18 31.01 10.80
N LEU A 10 51.52 32.17 10.68
CA LEU A 10 50.06 32.27 10.82
C LEU A 10 49.30 31.62 9.64
N PHE A 11 49.84 31.71 8.42
CA PHE A 11 49.26 31.06 7.23
C PHE A 11 49.35 29.53 7.31
N SER A 12 50.44 29.00 7.87
CA SER A 12 50.62 27.56 8.10
C SER A 12 49.64 27.01 9.15
N ILE A 13 49.37 27.78 10.22
CA ILE A 13 48.41 27.40 11.26
C ILE A 13 46.97 27.40 10.72
N PHE A 14 46.60 28.38 9.89
CA PHE A 14 45.29 28.42 9.24
C PHE A 14 45.06 27.26 8.26
N ILE A 15 46.08 26.86 7.50
CA ILE A 15 45.99 25.70 6.60
C ILE A 15 45.84 24.40 7.41
N SER A 16 46.53 24.25 8.54
CA SER A 16 46.36 23.06 9.40
C SER A 16 44.98 22.97 10.08
N LEU A 17 44.35 24.10 10.41
CA LEU A 17 42.97 24.14 10.94
C LEU A 17 41.93 23.80 9.86
N LEU A 18 42.10 24.31 8.64
CA LEU A 18 41.21 23.98 7.51
C LEU A 18 41.35 22.51 7.07
N VAL A 19 42.53 21.92 7.21
CA VAL A 19 42.75 20.48 6.96
C VAL A 19 42.07 19.62 8.05
N PHE A 20 41.98 20.09 9.30
CA PHE A 20 41.32 19.36 10.38
C PHE A 20 39.78 19.35 10.27
N GLU A 21 39.15 20.36 9.66
CA GLU A 21 37.69 20.38 9.42
C GLU A 21 37.27 19.64 8.14
N ALA A 22 38.19 19.43 7.19
CA ALA A 22 37.88 18.81 5.89
C ALA A 22 38.08 17.28 5.83
N PHE A 23 38.83 16.70 6.76
CA PHE A 23 38.87 15.25 6.94
C PHE A 23 37.83 14.83 7.98
N GLY A 24 36.55 15.03 7.61
CA GLY A 24 35.47 14.26 8.21
C GLY A 24 35.78 12.78 8.05
N ASP A 25 35.91 12.11 9.19
CA ASP A 25 36.17 10.69 9.36
C ASP A 25 35.24 9.91 8.40
N ASN A 26 35.80 9.42 7.29
CA ASN A 26 35.07 8.68 6.28
C ASN A 26 34.85 7.24 6.78
N LYS A 27 34.18 7.12 7.92
CA LYS A 27 33.63 5.87 8.39
C LYS A 27 32.42 5.59 7.52
N THR A 28 32.62 4.76 6.51
CA THR A 28 31.53 3.93 5.98
C THR A 28 30.74 3.39 7.18
N PRO A 29 29.39 3.45 7.18
CA PRO A 29 28.61 2.86 8.26
C PRO A 29 28.95 1.37 8.30
N GLU A 30 29.80 1.00 9.23
CA GLU A 30 30.20 -0.37 9.47
C GLU A 30 28.92 -1.09 9.88
N CYS A 31 28.41 -1.93 8.98
CA CYS A 31 27.20 -2.69 9.22
C CYS A 31 27.51 -3.67 10.36
N ASP A 32 27.05 -3.36 11.56
CA ASP A 32 27.05 -4.28 12.69
C ASP A 32 26.39 -5.61 12.23
N PRO A 33 27.13 -6.72 12.21
CA PRO A 33 26.60 -8.02 11.81
C PRO A 33 25.40 -8.45 12.66
N ALA A 34 25.32 -7.97 13.91
CA ALA A 34 24.18 -8.21 14.79
C ALA A 34 22.93 -7.46 14.29
N GLN A 35 23.07 -6.26 13.73
CA GLN A 35 21.93 -5.47 13.24
C GLN A 35 21.29 -6.06 11.98
N LYS A 36 22.08 -6.73 11.12
CA LYS A 36 21.56 -7.47 9.97
C LYS A 36 20.71 -8.67 10.41
N SER A 37 21.16 -9.44 11.41
CA SER A 37 20.41 -10.61 11.87
C SER A 37 19.07 -10.23 12.48
N PHE A 38 18.97 -9.07 13.15
CA PHE A 38 17.68 -8.53 13.62
C PHE A 38 16.74 -8.20 12.46
N SER A 39 17.22 -7.56 11.38
CA SER A 39 16.36 -7.23 10.23
C SER A 39 15.75 -8.46 9.52
N PHE A 40 16.52 -9.56 9.42
CA PHE A 40 16.03 -10.81 8.86
C PHE A 40 15.03 -11.49 9.79
N LEU A 41 15.26 -11.43 11.09
CA LEU A 41 14.31 -11.95 12.09
C LEU A 41 13.01 -11.13 12.09
N ASP A 42 13.08 -9.81 11.99
CA ASP A 42 11.89 -8.94 11.92
C ASP A 42 11.08 -9.22 10.64
N ALA A 43 11.75 -9.34 9.49
CA ALA A 43 11.11 -9.70 8.24
C ALA A 43 10.49 -11.11 8.29
N ALA A 44 11.20 -12.09 8.85
CA ALA A 44 10.69 -13.44 9.02
C ALA A 44 9.49 -13.46 9.97
N MET A 45 9.53 -12.73 11.08
CA MET A 45 8.43 -12.61 12.03
C MET A 45 7.23 -11.89 11.42
N ASP A 46 7.42 -10.85 10.60
CA ASP A 46 6.34 -10.19 9.85
C ASP A 46 5.69 -11.16 8.85
N MET A 47 6.49 -11.92 8.10
CA MET A 47 5.97 -12.95 7.18
C MET A 47 5.21 -14.05 7.92
N ILE A 48 5.76 -14.55 9.04
CA ILE A 48 5.10 -15.56 9.89
C ILE A 48 3.79 -15.01 10.46
N THR A 49 3.80 -13.77 10.94
CA THR A 49 2.61 -13.13 11.53
C THR A 49 1.52 -12.94 10.48
N LYS A 50 1.86 -12.45 9.29
CA LYS A 50 0.93 -12.34 8.16
C LYS A 50 0.41 -13.70 7.70
N ALA A 51 1.27 -14.72 7.66
CA ALA A 51 0.87 -16.08 7.28
C ALA A 51 -0.08 -16.71 8.31
N LYS A 52 0.16 -16.52 9.62
CA LYS A 52 -0.75 -16.99 10.68
C LYS A 52 -2.14 -16.37 10.60
N VAL A 53 -2.23 -15.10 10.20
CA VAL A 53 -3.52 -14.41 9.97
C VAL A 53 -4.29 -15.05 8.81
N HIS A 54 -3.60 -15.53 7.77
CA HIS A 54 -4.23 -16.10 6.58
C HIS A 54 -4.44 -17.63 6.66
N PHE A 55 -3.65 -18.34 7.47
CA PHE A 55 -3.66 -19.80 7.57
C PHE A 55 -3.55 -20.25 9.04
N PRO A 56 -4.64 -20.18 9.83
CA PRO A 56 -4.62 -20.60 11.22
C PRO A 56 -4.43 -22.11 11.34
N THR A 57 -3.49 -22.53 12.18
CA THR A 57 -3.28 -23.94 12.54
C THR A 57 -4.40 -24.42 13.46
N LYS A 58 -4.84 -25.67 13.29
CA LYS A 58 -6.00 -26.29 13.98
C LYS A 58 -5.92 -26.29 15.51
N ASP A 59 -4.76 -26.03 16.08
CA ASP A 59 -4.47 -26.17 17.52
C ASP A 59 -4.61 -24.85 18.29
N GLU A 60 -4.83 -23.73 17.60
CA GLU A 60 -5.06 -22.42 18.18
C GLU A 60 -6.53 -22.05 17.96
N GLU A 61 -7.37 -22.24 18.98
CA GLU A 61 -8.74 -21.71 18.97
C GLU A 61 -8.63 -20.18 18.87
N PRO A 62 -9.06 -19.57 17.75
CA PRO A 62 -8.83 -18.16 17.57
C PRO A 62 -9.71 -17.42 18.56
N THR A 63 -9.10 -16.74 19.54
CA THR A 63 -9.72 -15.51 20.04
C THR A 63 -9.93 -14.65 18.81
N ILE A 64 -11.18 -14.54 18.35
CA ILE A 64 -11.57 -13.70 17.22
C ILE A 64 -11.36 -12.25 17.67
N VAL A 65 -10.11 -11.79 17.64
CA VAL A 65 -9.83 -10.41 17.31
C VAL A 65 -9.97 -10.40 15.79
N GLN A 66 -11.23 -10.38 15.31
CA GLN A 66 -11.49 -9.96 13.94
C GLN A 66 -10.92 -8.53 13.90
N ASN A 67 -9.70 -8.39 13.38
CA ASN A 67 -9.19 -7.10 12.96
C ASN A 67 -10.06 -6.67 11.79
N ILE A 68 -11.25 -6.15 12.12
CA ILE A 68 -12.19 -5.63 11.15
C ILE A 68 -11.46 -4.51 10.43
N ILE A 69 -11.26 -4.71 9.12
CA ILE A 69 -10.66 -3.71 8.25
C ILE A 69 -11.67 -2.58 8.16
N ALA A 70 -11.38 -1.43 8.79
CA ALA A 70 -12.31 -0.31 8.88
C ALA A 70 -12.66 0.28 7.50
N ASN A 71 -11.71 0.28 6.57
CA ASN A 71 -11.84 0.82 5.22
C ASN A 71 -11.41 -0.23 4.19
N PRO A 72 -12.27 -1.22 3.91
CA PRO A 72 -11.93 -2.30 2.98
C PRO A 72 -11.69 -1.73 1.59
N VAL A 73 -10.58 -2.10 0.95
CA VAL A 73 -10.17 -1.56 -0.35
C VAL A 73 -10.91 -2.19 -1.54
N ASP A 74 -11.48 -3.38 -1.33
CA ASP A 74 -12.20 -4.17 -2.32
C ASP A 74 -13.17 -5.17 -1.64
N CYS A 75 -13.84 -5.99 -2.46
CA CYS A 75 -14.78 -7.00 -1.99
C CYS A 75 -14.13 -8.19 -1.27
N GLU A 76 -12.84 -8.45 -1.45
CA GLU A 76 -12.13 -9.53 -0.75
C GLU A 76 -11.93 -9.17 0.73
N GLU A 77 -11.52 -7.93 1.02
CA GLU A 77 -11.42 -7.43 2.39
C GLU A 77 -12.79 -7.34 3.09
N LEU A 78 -13.86 -7.06 2.32
CA LEU A 78 -15.23 -7.15 2.82
C LEU A 78 -15.61 -8.59 3.20
N LEU A 79 -15.25 -9.57 2.36
CA LEU A 79 -15.47 -10.98 2.66
C LEU A 79 -14.71 -11.42 3.92
N PHE A 80 -13.45 -10.99 4.07
CA PHE A 80 -12.65 -11.21 5.28
C PHE A 80 -13.31 -10.62 6.54
N ASN A 81 -13.94 -9.44 6.41
CA ASN A 81 -14.76 -8.82 7.45
C ASN A 81 -16.09 -9.56 7.73
N GLY A 82 -16.31 -10.74 7.12
CA GLY A 82 -17.51 -11.56 7.29
C GLY A 82 -18.71 -11.09 6.46
N LYS A 83 -18.53 -10.20 5.48
CA LYS A 83 -19.59 -9.82 4.54
C LYS A 83 -19.69 -10.90 3.46
N ASN A 84 -20.56 -11.87 3.67
CA ASN A 84 -20.69 -13.07 2.85
C ASN A 84 -21.96 -13.11 1.98
N LYS A 85 -22.58 -11.96 1.69
CA LYS A 85 -23.76 -11.87 0.84
C LYS A 85 -23.45 -11.00 -0.36
N SER A 86 -23.83 -11.43 -1.56
CA SER A 86 -23.71 -10.60 -2.74
C SER A 86 -24.57 -9.34 -2.62
N GLY A 87 -24.08 -8.22 -3.13
CA GLY A 87 -24.80 -6.94 -3.05
C GLY A 87 -23.90 -5.73 -3.26
N VAL A 88 -24.47 -4.55 -3.08
CA VAL A 88 -23.74 -3.29 -3.19
C VAL A 88 -23.04 -2.97 -1.87
N TYR A 89 -21.76 -2.65 -1.96
CA TYR A 89 -20.93 -2.26 -0.83
C TYR A 89 -20.11 -1.02 -1.14
N THR A 90 -19.71 -0.33 -0.09
CA THR A 90 -18.73 0.77 -0.16
C THR A 90 -17.33 0.23 0.10
N ILE A 91 -16.39 0.58 -0.77
CA ILE A 91 -14.96 0.27 -0.64
C ILE A 91 -14.13 1.57 -0.69
N TRP A 92 -12.89 1.52 -0.20
CA TRP A 92 -11.94 2.63 -0.15
C TRP A 92 -10.64 2.29 -0.87
N PRO A 93 -10.62 2.25 -2.21
CA PRO A 93 -9.43 1.91 -2.96
C PRO A 93 -8.29 2.89 -2.68
N ARG A 94 -7.11 2.36 -2.35
CA ARG A 94 -5.89 3.14 -2.10
C ARG A 94 -5.29 3.61 -3.43
N ASN A 95 -5.90 4.60 -4.07
CA ASN A 95 -5.40 5.18 -5.32
C ASN A 95 -5.26 6.71 -5.23
N ARG A 96 -4.17 7.24 -5.78
CA ARG A 96 -3.94 8.69 -5.97
C ARG A 96 -5.00 9.35 -6.87
N VAL A 97 -5.66 8.59 -7.75
CA VAL A 97 -6.68 9.07 -8.68
C VAL A 97 -8.04 9.28 -7.99
N THR A 98 -8.42 8.40 -7.06
CA THR A 98 -9.68 8.54 -6.31
C THR A 98 -9.54 9.55 -5.17
N GLY A 99 -8.32 9.84 -4.72
CA GLY A 99 -8.07 10.87 -3.72
C GLY A 99 -8.76 10.58 -2.38
N GLU A 100 -8.61 9.35 -1.89
CA GLU A 100 -9.23 8.84 -0.65
C GLU A 100 -10.77 8.74 -0.70
N LYS A 101 -11.39 8.94 -1.86
CA LYS A 101 -12.83 8.77 -2.02
C LYS A 101 -13.21 7.29 -1.98
N SER A 102 -14.34 7.03 -1.33
CA SER A 102 -15.01 5.74 -1.41
C SER A 102 -15.71 5.55 -2.75
N LEU A 103 -15.97 4.29 -3.09
CA LEU A 103 -16.67 3.86 -4.30
C LEU A 103 -17.74 2.84 -3.92
N GLU A 104 -18.92 2.95 -4.53
CA GLU A 104 -19.94 1.89 -4.47
C GLU A 104 -19.66 0.87 -5.56
N VAL A 105 -19.56 -0.40 -5.17
CA VAL A 105 -19.32 -1.53 -6.06
C VAL A 105 -20.31 -2.64 -5.78
N TYR A 106 -20.59 -3.46 -6.79
CA TYR A 106 -21.26 -4.73 -6.55
C TYR A 106 -20.22 -5.78 -6.19
N CYS A 107 -20.37 -6.39 -5.02
CA CYS A 107 -19.61 -7.55 -4.60
C CYS A 107 -20.37 -8.83 -4.90
N ASP A 108 -19.76 -9.74 -5.65
CA ASP A 108 -20.23 -11.12 -5.76
C ASP A 108 -19.49 -11.96 -4.71
N MET A 109 -20.25 -12.38 -3.70
CA MET A 109 -19.78 -13.18 -2.57
C MET A 109 -20.14 -14.67 -2.69
N ASP A 110 -20.83 -15.05 -3.78
CA ASP A 110 -21.37 -16.40 -3.96
C ASP A 110 -20.54 -17.22 -4.96
N THR A 111 -19.98 -16.57 -5.99
CA THR A 111 -19.25 -17.26 -7.06
C THR A 111 -17.82 -17.61 -6.63
N ASP A 112 -17.44 -18.88 -6.76
CA ASP A 112 -16.05 -19.37 -6.61
C ASP A 112 -15.35 -18.90 -5.32
N GLY A 113 -16.07 -18.97 -4.18
CA GLY A 113 -15.54 -18.54 -2.89
C GLY A 113 -15.77 -17.07 -2.54
N GLY A 114 -16.30 -16.26 -3.47
CA GLY A 114 -16.69 -14.87 -3.24
C GLY A 114 -15.53 -13.88 -3.26
N GLY A 115 -15.79 -12.65 -2.81
CA GLY A 115 -14.79 -11.57 -2.77
C GLY A 115 -14.59 -10.85 -4.10
N TRP A 116 -15.41 -11.14 -5.10
CA TRP A 116 -15.28 -10.56 -6.43
C TRP A 116 -15.82 -9.13 -6.47
N THR A 117 -14.96 -8.18 -6.84
CA THR A 117 -15.39 -6.81 -7.18
C THR A 117 -15.83 -6.77 -8.63
N VAL A 118 -17.13 -6.61 -8.88
CA VAL A 118 -17.65 -6.58 -10.25
C VAL A 118 -17.37 -5.21 -10.87
N ILE A 119 -16.57 -5.20 -11.94
CA ILE A 119 -16.21 -3.97 -12.68
C ILE A 119 -17.11 -3.69 -13.90
N GLN A 120 -17.84 -4.71 -14.36
CA GLN A 120 -18.75 -4.61 -15.50
C GLN A 120 -19.83 -5.70 -15.38
N ARG A 121 -21.08 -5.35 -15.72
CA ARG A 121 -22.17 -6.33 -15.82
C ARG A 121 -23.02 -6.06 -17.06
N ARG A 122 -23.43 -7.15 -17.72
CA ARG A 122 -24.42 -7.17 -18.81
C ARG A 122 -25.56 -8.12 -18.48
N GLY A 123 -26.80 -7.71 -18.68
CA GLY A 123 -27.94 -8.59 -18.45
C GLY A 123 -29.19 -8.17 -19.22
N ASN A 124 -30.27 -8.91 -19.00
CA ASN A 124 -31.57 -8.58 -19.57
C ASN A 124 -32.33 -7.62 -18.63
N PHE A 125 -31.88 -6.37 -18.58
CA PHE A 125 -32.47 -5.33 -17.72
C PHE A 125 -33.24 -4.26 -18.51
N ASN A 126 -33.84 -4.66 -19.65
CA ASN A 126 -34.59 -3.77 -20.55
C ASN A 126 -33.77 -2.57 -21.06
N ARG A 127 -32.49 -2.81 -21.38
CA ARG A 127 -31.60 -1.83 -22.04
C ARG A 127 -31.55 -2.07 -23.54
N SER A 128 -31.29 -1.02 -24.30
CA SER A 128 -31.03 -1.14 -25.74
C SER A 128 -29.75 -1.95 -26.01
N LYS A 129 -29.67 -2.61 -27.18
CA LYS A 129 -28.49 -3.40 -27.58
C LYS A 129 -27.22 -2.55 -27.69
N ASP A 130 -27.38 -1.28 -28.04
CA ASP A 130 -26.32 -0.27 -28.15
C ASP A 130 -26.06 0.48 -26.84
N TYR A 131 -26.60 0.03 -25.70
CA TYR A 131 -26.43 0.75 -24.42
C TYR A 131 -24.96 1.00 -24.03
N PHE A 132 -24.04 0.10 -24.41
CA PHE A 132 -22.60 0.23 -24.19
C PHE A 132 -21.85 0.94 -25.32
N TYR A 133 -22.54 1.37 -26.37
CA TYR A 133 -21.95 2.23 -27.39
C TYR A 133 -21.85 3.66 -26.81
N LYS A 134 -20.70 3.95 -26.20
CA LYS A 134 -20.42 5.15 -25.40
C LYS A 134 -19.08 5.75 -25.82
N ASP A 135 -18.87 7.03 -25.53
CA ASP A 135 -17.63 7.72 -25.80
C ASP A 135 -16.54 7.43 -24.74
N TRP A 136 -15.30 7.84 -25.01
CA TRP A 136 -14.17 7.66 -24.10
C TRP A 136 -14.44 8.27 -22.72
N LYS A 137 -15.08 9.45 -22.67
CA LYS A 137 -15.37 10.15 -21.42
C LYS A 137 -16.28 9.32 -20.52
N SER A 138 -17.29 8.66 -21.09
CA SER A 138 -18.21 7.79 -20.36
C SER A 138 -17.48 6.57 -19.78
N PHE A 139 -16.65 5.88 -20.58
CA PHE A 139 -15.87 4.75 -20.09
C PHE A 139 -14.85 5.13 -19.01
N LYS A 140 -14.27 6.33 -19.10
CA LYS A 140 -13.35 6.84 -18.08
C LYS A 140 -14.06 7.14 -16.74
N ALA A 141 -15.31 7.60 -16.80
CA ALA A 141 -16.06 8.06 -15.63
C ALA A 141 -16.92 6.97 -14.97
N GLY A 142 -17.16 5.86 -15.66
CA GLY A 142 -18.18 4.90 -15.27
C GLY A 142 -19.58 5.30 -15.77
N PHE A 143 -20.44 4.31 -16.02
CA PHE A 143 -21.85 4.53 -16.32
C PHE A 143 -22.69 3.30 -16.00
N GLY A 144 -23.98 3.53 -15.74
CA GLY A 144 -24.95 2.46 -15.56
C GLY A 144 -25.55 2.44 -14.17
N ASP A 145 -26.10 1.29 -13.82
CA ASP A 145 -26.70 1.00 -12.52
C ASP A 145 -25.97 -0.22 -11.96
N ILE A 146 -25.32 -0.06 -10.80
CA ILE A 146 -24.42 -1.05 -10.19
C ILE A 146 -25.12 -2.40 -9.93
N GLU A 147 -26.46 -2.40 -9.81
CA GLU A 147 -27.26 -3.61 -9.63
C GLU A 147 -27.68 -4.26 -10.96
N LYS A 148 -27.53 -3.55 -12.10
CA LYS A 148 -27.97 -3.95 -13.44
C LYS A 148 -26.82 -3.90 -14.45
N ASP A 149 -27.03 -3.30 -15.63
CA ASP A 149 -25.98 -3.05 -16.62
C ASP A 149 -25.11 -1.85 -16.21
N PHE A 150 -23.80 -2.06 -16.05
CA PHE A 150 -22.86 -0.97 -15.75
C PHE A 150 -21.42 -1.24 -16.22
N TRP A 151 -20.64 -0.17 -16.21
CA TRP A 151 -19.18 -0.10 -16.31
C TRP A 151 -18.68 0.77 -15.16
N LEU A 152 -17.78 0.25 -14.32
CA LEU A 152 -17.25 0.94 -13.14
C LEU A 152 -16.28 2.08 -13.49
#